data_AF-A0A2T7A095-F1
#
_entry.id   AF-A0A2T7A095-F1
#
_cell.length_a   1.000
_cell.length_b   1.000
_cell.length_c   1.000
_cell.angle_alpha   90.00
_cell.angle_beta   90.00
_cell.angle_gamma   90.00
#
_symmetry.space_group_name_H-M   'P 1'
#
loop_
_entity.id
_entity.type
_entity.pdbx_description
1 polymer ?
#
loop_
_entity_poly.entity_id
_entity_poly.type
_entity_poly.pdbx_seq_one_letter_code
_entity_poly.pdbx_strand_id
1 'polypeptide(L)'
;MDTSGLWRHLKLPRVDGRTGDEKDAWENLHKIELERLLATCSSRRRSARVQTHKRLGIAEFELRARGMGITEEVLVAQKVKIWEGIWVAKKNGEDIEYGALVLLDFIASP
;
A
#
# COMPACT_ATOMS: atom_id res chain seq x y z
N MET A 1 -10.22 -21.25 -4.50
CA MET A 1 -8.91 -21.91 -4.44
C MET A 1 -8.26 -21.54 -3.12
N ASP A 2 -8.09 -22.53 -2.23
CA ASP A 2 -7.50 -22.33 -0.90
C ASP A 2 -6.02 -21.97 -1.01
N THR A 3 -5.65 -20.77 -0.55
CA THR A 3 -4.27 -20.26 -0.56
C THR A 3 -3.36 -20.98 0.44
N SER A 4 -3.95 -21.70 1.40
CA SER A 4 -3.29 -22.44 2.48
C SER A 4 -2.56 -23.70 1.99
N GLY A 5 -3.08 -24.40 0.97
CA GLY A 5 -2.44 -25.58 0.39
C GLY A 5 -1.20 -25.25 -0.44
N LEU A 6 -1.31 -24.21 -1.28
CA LEU A 6 -0.20 -23.72 -2.12
C LEU A 6 1.01 -23.30 -1.27
N TRP A 7 0.74 -22.61 -0.15
CA TRP A 7 1.79 -22.08 0.72
C TRP A 7 2.53 -23.18 1.51
N ARG A 8 1.83 -24.27 1.86
CA ARG A 8 2.46 -25.46 2.47
C ARG A 8 3.36 -26.18 1.47
N HIS A 9 2.92 -26.32 0.22
CA HIS A 9 3.69 -26.99 -0.84
C HIS A 9 4.98 -26.24 -1.18
N LEU A 10 4.92 -24.91 -1.25
CA LEU A 10 6.10 -24.08 -1.52
C LEU A 10 7.12 -24.06 -0.37
N LYS A 11 6.68 -24.26 0.88
CA LYS A 11 7.55 -24.33 2.06
C LYS A 11 8.22 -25.68 2.27
N LEU A 12 7.52 -26.75 1.88
CA LEU A 12 7.99 -28.13 2.00
C LEU A 12 7.74 -28.81 0.66
N PRO A 13 8.61 -28.59 -0.34
CA PRO A 13 8.52 -29.28 -1.61
C PRO A 13 8.63 -30.77 -1.34
N ARG A 14 7.64 -31.56 -1.78
CA ARG A 14 7.79 -33.02 -1.76
C ARG A 14 8.87 -33.41 -2.74
N VAL A 15 9.81 -34.21 -2.26
CA VAL A 15 11.01 -34.66 -3.01
C VAL A 15 10.90 -36.16 -3.36
N ASP A 16 9.72 -36.75 -3.20
CA ASP A 16 9.52 -38.20 -3.30
C ASP A 16 10.02 -38.73 -4.66
N GLY A 17 11.06 -39.56 -4.61
CA GLY A 17 11.65 -40.21 -5.79
C GLY A 17 12.65 -39.39 -6.61
N ARG A 18 12.94 -38.13 -6.26
CA ARG A 18 13.94 -37.32 -6.97
C ARG A 18 15.33 -37.47 -6.37
N THR A 19 16.33 -37.72 -7.22
CA THR A 19 17.73 -37.95 -6.81
C THR A 19 18.71 -37.24 -7.74
N GLY A 20 19.88 -36.85 -7.22
CA GLY A 20 20.92 -36.16 -7.99
C GLY A 20 20.46 -34.79 -8.52
N ASP A 21 20.89 -34.44 -9.72
CA ASP A 21 20.68 -33.11 -10.33
C ASP A 21 19.20 -32.72 -10.49
N GLU A 22 18.29 -33.70 -10.61
CA GLU A 22 16.84 -33.45 -10.69
C GLU A 22 16.29 -32.88 -9.38
N LYS A 23 16.82 -33.36 -8.25
CA LYS A 23 16.45 -32.84 -6.93
C LYS A 23 16.94 -31.40 -6.77
N ASP A 24 18.18 -31.12 -7.15
CA ASP A 24 18.77 -29.79 -7.04
C ASP A 24 18.06 -28.78 -7.95
N ALA A 25 17.71 -29.19 -9.18
CA ALA A 25 16.91 -28.38 -10.10
C ALA A 25 15.50 -28.09 -9.54
N TRP A 26 14.87 -29.08 -8.91
CA TRP A 26 13.56 -28.94 -8.30
C TRP A 26 13.55 -27.99 -7.10
N GLU A 27 14.54 -28.11 -6.21
CA GLU A 27 14.72 -27.23 -5.05
C GLU A 27 15.01 -25.79 -5.49
N ASN A 28 15.86 -25.60 -6.50
CA ASN A 28 16.16 -24.28 -7.06
C ASN A 28 14.91 -23.61 -7.65
N LEU A 29 14.09 -24.36 -8.40
CA LEU A 29 12.83 -23.84 -8.94
C LEU A 29 11.86 -23.40 -7.83
N HIS A 30 11.74 -24.18 -6.76
CA HIS A 30 10.87 -23.84 -5.62
C HIS A 30 11.35 -22.59 -4.87
N LYS A 31 12.67 -22.43 -4.74
CA LYS A 31 13.26 -21.24 -4.12
C LYS A 31 12.96 -19.98 -4.94
N ILE A 32 13.14 -20.03 -6.26
CA ILE A 32 12.84 -18.92 -7.17
C ILE A 32 11.35 -18.55 -7.10
N GLU A 33 10.46 -19.54 -7.13
CA GLU A 33 9.02 -19.30 -7.07
C GLU A 33 8.57 -18.72 -5.71
N LEU A 34 9.17 -19.20 -4.61
CA LEU A 34 8.94 -18.65 -3.28
C LEU A 34 9.40 -17.19 -3.17
N GLU A 35 10.60 -16.88 -3.65
CA GLU A 35 11.14 -15.51 -3.69
C GLU A 35 10.25 -14.58 -4.53
N ARG A 36 9.80 -15.05 -5.70
CA ARG A 36 8.87 -14.32 -6.57
C ARG A 36 7.53 -14.04 -5.87
N LEU A 37 6.98 -15.03 -5.15
CA LEU A 37 5.73 -14.87 -4.41
C LEU A 37 5.90 -13.93 -3.21
N LEU A 38 7.02 -14.00 -2.50
CA LEU A 38 7.35 -13.08 -1.41
C LEU A 38 7.49 -11.64 -1.91
N ALA A 39 8.18 -11.42 -3.04
CA ALA A 39 8.27 -10.12 -3.69
C ALA A 39 6.89 -9.59 -4.08
N THR A 40 6.07 -10.43 -4.71
CA THR A 40 4.71 -10.07 -5.14
C THR A 40 3.77 -9.78 -3.97
N CYS A 41 3.83 -10.59 -2.90
CA CYS A 41 3.05 -10.37 -1.68
C CYS A 41 3.51 -9.14 -0.91
N SER A 42 4.81 -8.88 -0.86
CA SER A 42 5.36 -7.68 -0.23
C SER A 42 4.95 -6.42 -1.00
N SER A 43 4.99 -6.46 -2.33
CA SER A 43 4.48 -5.39 -3.19
C SER A 43 2.97 -5.17 -2.98
N ARG A 44 2.16 -6.23 -2.99
CA ARG A 44 0.71 -6.15 -2.73
C ARG A 44 0.40 -5.62 -1.33
N ARG A 45 1.08 -6.09 -0.28
CA ARG A 45 0.93 -5.60 1.09
C ARG A 45 1.34 -4.14 1.20
N ARG A 46 2.42 -3.74 0.55
CA ARG A 46 2.88 -2.34 0.52
C ARG A 46 1.86 -1.46 -0.19
N SER A 47 1.33 -1.89 -1.33
CA SER A 47 0.26 -1.20 -2.06
C SER A 47 -1.01 -1.08 -1.22
N ALA A 48 -1.46 -2.18 -0.60
CA ALA A 48 -2.62 -2.18 0.29
C ALA A 48 -2.42 -1.25 1.51
N ARG A 49 -1.22 -1.22 2.10
CA ARG A 49 -0.86 -0.30 3.19
C ARG A 49 -0.89 1.16 2.75
N VAL A 50 -0.42 1.46 1.54
CA VAL A 50 -0.47 2.82 0.97
C VAL A 50 -1.92 3.24 0.72
N GLN A 51 -2.75 2.36 0.16
CA GLN A 51 -4.16 2.65 -0.08
C GLN A 51 -4.96 2.82 1.21
N THR A 52 -4.72 1.99 2.22
CA THR A 52 -5.37 2.12 3.54
C THR A 52 -4.97 3.43 4.22
N HIS A 53 -3.69 3.80 4.20
CA HIS A 53 -3.25 5.09 4.74
C HIS A 53 -3.87 6.28 3.98
N LYS A 54 -3.98 6.18 2.64
CA LYS A 54 -4.67 7.20 1.84
C LYS A 54 -6.14 7.36 2.26
N ARG A 55 -6.86 6.24 2.43
CA ARG A 55 -8.28 6.26 2.86
C ARG A 55 -8.46 6.81 4.27
N LEU A 56 -7.57 6.47 5.19
CA LEU A 56 -7.58 7.03 6.55
C LEU A 56 -7.33 8.54 6.52
N GLY A 57 -6.38 9.01 5.71
CA GLY A 57 -6.12 10.44 5.53
C GLY A 57 -7.33 11.21 4.99
N ILE A 58 -8.03 10.64 4.00
CA ILE A 58 -9.29 11.23 3.47
C ILE A 58 -10.37 11.27 4.56
N ALA A 59 -10.59 10.17 5.27
CA ALA A 59 -11.62 10.10 6.32
C ALA A 59 -11.34 11.06 7.49
N GLU A 60 -10.08 11.17 7.93
CA GLU A 60 -9.66 12.14 8.95
C GLU A 60 -9.89 13.58 8.48
N PHE A 61 -9.63 13.85 7.19
CA PHE A 61 -9.83 15.16 6.60
C PHE A 61 -11.31 15.55 6.54
N GLU A 62 -12.16 14.63 6.07
CA GLU A 62 -13.62 14.81 6.05
C GLU A 62 -14.19 15.03 7.45
N LEU A 63 -13.72 14.26 8.44
CA LEU A 63 -14.12 14.40 9.84
C LEU A 63 -13.75 15.77 10.39
N ARG A 64 -12.54 16.26 10.11
CA ARG A 64 -12.08 17.61 10.53
C ARG A 64 -12.89 18.72 9.86
N ALA A 65 -13.15 18.60 8.56
CA ALA A 65 -13.94 19.60 7.83
C ALA A 65 -15.36 19.73 8.42
N ARG A 66 -16.01 18.59 8.72
CA ARG A 66 -17.30 18.58 9.43
C ARG A 66 -17.21 19.20 10.81
N GLY A 67 -16.14 18.92 11.56
CA GLY A 67 -15.88 19.54 12.87
C GLY A 67 -15.69 21.06 12.83
N MET A 68 -15.27 21.61 11.68
CA MET A 68 -15.14 23.05 11.45
C MET A 68 -16.43 23.71 10.90
N GLY A 69 -17.53 22.97 10.81
CA GLY A 69 -18.79 23.48 10.24
C GLY A 69 -18.84 23.50 8.71
N ILE A 70 -17.86 22.91 8.03
CA ILE A 70 -17.90 22.73 6.58
C ILE A 70 -18.77 21.51 6.28
N THR A 71 -20.06 21.77 6.07
CA THR A 71 -21.04 20.74 5.70
C THR A 71 -21.25 20.62 4.19
N GLU A 72 -20.78 21.61 3.42
CA GLU A 72 -20.84 21.57 1.96
C GLU A 72 -19.84 20.54 1.42
N GLU A 73 -20.37 19.40 0.95
CA GLU A 73 -19.59 18.29 0.41
C GLU A 73 -18.66 18.71 -0.74
N VAL A 74 -19.05 19.73 -1.50
CA VAL A 74 -18.25 20.29 -2.60
C VAL A 74 -16.94 20.90 -2.09
N LEU A 75 -16.98 21.65 -0.99
CA LEU A 75 -15.79 22.24 -0.37
C LEU A 75 -14.88 21.16 0.24
N VAL A 76 -15.46 20.13 0.83
CA VAL A 76 -14.72 18.98 1.38
C VAL A 76 -14.00 18.24 0.25
N ALA A 77 -14.69 17.93 -0.85
CA ALA A 77 -14.13 17.25 -2.01
C ALA A 77 -13.00 18.05 -2.68
N GLN A 78 -13.15 19.38 -2.78
CA GLN A 78 -12.11 20.26 -3.33
C GLN A 78 -10.83 20.20 -2.50
N LYS A 79 -10.95 20.24 -1.17
CA LYS A 79 -9.77 20.20 -0.29
C LYS A 79 -9.13 18.81 -0.21
N VAL A 80 -9.92 17.73 -0.30
CA VAL A 80 -9.40 16.37 -0.46
C VAL A 80 -8.56 16.25 -1.75
N LYS A 81 -9.03 16.80 -2.87
CA LYS A 81 -8.25 16.82 -4.13
C LYS A 81 -6.90 17.54 -3.99
N ILE A 82 -6.86 18.67 -3.27
CA ILE A 82 -5.62 19.41 -3.01
C ILE A 82 -4.64 18.55 -2.19
N TRP A 83 -5.13 17.91 -1.13
CA TRP A 83 -4.34 17.01 -0.31
C TRP A 83 -3.80 15.80 -1.11
N GLU A 84 -4.62 15.21 -2.00
CA GLU A 84 -4.19 14.12 -2.87
C GLU A 84 -3.06 14.53 -3.83
N GLY A 85 -3.13 15.75 -4.39
CA GLY A 85 -2.08 16.30 -5.25
C GLY A 85 -0.73 16.44 -4.52
N ILE A 86 -0.76 16.96 -3.29
CA ILE A 86 0.44 17.09 -2.45
C ILE A 86 1.00 15.72 -2.07
N TRP A 87 0.12 14.77 -1.74
CA TRP A 87 0.52 13.41 -1.40
C TRP A 87 1.25 12.71 -2.56
N VAL A 88 0.75 12.87 -3.79
CA VAL A 88 1.39 12.32 -5.00
C VAL A 88 2.77 12.93 -5.24
N ALA A 89 2.89 14.25 -5.11
CA ALA A 89 4.14 14.93 -5.34
C ALA A 89 5.21 14.60 -4.26
N LYS A 90 4.82 14.49 -2.98
CA LYS A 90 5.69 13.98 -1.91
C LYS A 90 6.17 12.55 -2.15
N LYS A 91 5.30 11.68 -2.70
CA LYS A 91 5.62 10.30 -3.06
C LYS A 91 6.68 10.21 -4.16
N ASN A 92 6.76 11.22 -5.03
CA ASN A 92 7.71 11.27 -6.13
C ASN A 92 9.08 11.82 -5.73
N GLY A 93 9.30 12.12 -4.44
CA GLY A 93 10.57 12.64 -3.94
C GLY A 93 10.79 14.11 -4.28
N GLU A 94 9.76 14.80 -4.76
CA GLU A 94 9.74 16.26 -4.78
C GLU A 94 9.67 16.72 -3.32
N ASP A 95 10.68 17.47 -2.89
CA ASP A 95 10.79 17.95 -1.52
C ASP A 95 9.73 19.03 -1.29
N ILE A 96 8.53 18.56 -0.94
CA ILE A 96 7.43 19.44 -0.56
C ILE A 96 7.54 19.68 0.94
N GLU A 97 8.54 20.48 1.31
CA GLU A 97 8.58 21.23 2.57
C GLU A 97 7.23 21.96 2.81
N TYR A 98 6.52 22.25 1.72
CA TYR A 98 5.18 22.84 1.59
C TYR A 98 3.97 22.00 2.04
N GLY A 99 4.10 20.68 2.28
CA GLY A 99 2.98 19.87 2.79
C GLY A 99 2.58 20.28 4.21
N ALA A 100 3.49 20.94 4.93
CA ALA A 100 3.33 21.46 6.27
C ALA A 100 2.59 22.82 6.32
N LEU A 101 2.62 23.63 5.25
CA LEU A 101 1.97 24.94 5.18
C LEU A 101 0.50 24.87 4.73
N VAL A 102 0.13 23.90 3.89
CA VAL A 102 -1.27 23.76 3.43
C VAL A 102 -2.22 23.26 4.53
N LEU A 103 -1.69 22.58 5.55
CA LEU A 103 -2.38 22.31 6.81
C LEU A 103 -2.49 23.55 7.71
N LEU A 104 -1.55 24.49 7.64
CA LEU A 104 -1.58 25.75 8.41
C LEU A 104 -2.65 26.73 7.91
N ASP A 105 -3.11 26.61 6.65
CA ASP A 105 -4.23 27.42 6.13
C ASP A 105 -5.60 26.73 6.21
N PHE A 106 -5.63 25.40 6.32
CA PHE A 106 -6.82 24.71 6.84
C PHE A 106 -7.12 25.11 8.31
N ILE A 107 -6.12 25.69 8.99
CA ILE A 107 -6.17 26.27 10.34
C ILE A 107 -6.56 27.78 10.32
N ALA A 108 -6.61 28.45 9.16
CA ALA A 108 -6.75 29.91 9.10
C ALA A 108 -8.15 30.47 8.78
N SER A 109 -9.09 29.74 8.13
CA SER A 109 -10.41 30.32 7.78
C SER A 109 -11.46 29.30 7.28
N PRO A 110 -12.78 29.59 7.41
CA PRO A 110 -13.44 30.80 6.89
C PRO A 110 -13.11 32.08 7.64
#